data_AF-A0A3C1DHF8-F1
#
_entry.id   AF-A0A3C1DHF8-F1
#
_cell.length_a   1.000
_cell.length_b   1.000
_cell.length_c   1.000
_cell.angle_alpha   90.00
_cell.angle_beta   90.00
_cell.angle_gamma   90.00
#
_symmetry.space_group_name_H-M   'P 1'
#
loop_
_entity.id
_entity.type
_entity.pdbx_description
1 polymer ?
#
loop_
_entity_poly.entity_id
_entity_poly.type
_entity_poly.pdbx_seq_one_letter_code
_entity_poly.pdbx_strand_id
1 'polypeptide(L)'
;MSQQEPHAGQPGGNPNPYGQPISQPPPTGHYPPAAPPPGYYPPYAPPPPQPPGPLSPSDERMWGMLSYLLCLIAGFIAPLIIYFVYRDRSNFVRDTSKEALNLQITAAIVGVTATFGLFFFGVIFSIAVPPVGAIMFLVWFILIIGYQIAVITFEIIGAVRANNGVVYRVPLILRLVK
;
A
#
# COMPACT_ATOMS: atom_id res chain seq x y z
N MET A 1 -84.11 44.97 -9.74
CA MET A 1 -85.33 44.14 -9.74
C MET A 1 -84.90 42.78 -10.25
N SER A 2 -84.92 41.66 -9.55
CA SER A 2 -85.54 41.27 -8.28
C SER A 2 -84.97 39.87 -7.97
N GLN A 3 -84.60 39.60 -6.71
CA GLN A 3 -85.19 38.53 -5.88
C GLN A 3 -84.74 37.10 -6.28
N GLN A 4 -83.89 36.44 -5.48
CA GLN A 4 -84.24 35.52 -4.37
C GLN A 4 -84.40 34.06 -4.84
N GLU A 5 -83.63 33.15 -4.22
CA GLU A 5 -83.75 31.69 -4.26
C GLU A 5 -85.09 31.20 -3.69
N PRO A 6 -85.47 29.91 -3.93
CA PRO A 6 -85.70 29.08 -2.74
C PRO A 6 -85.32 27.59 -2.85
N HIS A 7 -84.70 27.12 -1.77
CA HIS A 7 -84.80 25.84 -1.06
C HIS A 7 -85.65 24.68 -1.62
N ALA A 8 -85.14 23.44 -1.50
CA ALA A 8 -85.53 22.49 -0.43
C ALA A 8 -84.95 21.07 -0.67
N GLY A 9 -84.49 20.41 0.40
CA GLY A 9 -84.30 18.94 0.39
C GLY A 9 -83.14 18.38 1.22
N GLN A 10 -83.12 18.59 2.53
CA GLN A 10 -82.61 17.59 3.49
C GLN A 10 -83.83 16.87 4.07
N PRO A 11 -83.78 15.56 4.42
CA PRO A 11 -83.41 15.22 5.81
C PRO A 11 -82.84 13.81 6.07
N GLY A 12 -82.25 13.66 7.27
CA GLY A 12 -82.10 12.39 8.01
C GLY A 12 -80.67 11.86 8.01
N GLY A 13 -79.86 12.04 9.06
CA GLY A 13 -80.02 11.49 10.42
C GLY A 13 -79.04 10.31 10.54
N ASN A 14 -78.10 10.18 11.46
CA ASN A 14 -78.08 10.45 12.90
C ASN A 14 -76.60 10.48 13.37
N PRO A 15 -76.20 11.24 14.42
CA PRO A 15 -74.81 11.30 14.90
C PRO A 15 -74.53 10.20 15.94
N ASN A 16 -73.48 9.42 15.74
CA ASN A 16 -72.96 8.52 16.77
C ASN A 16 -71.88 9.27 17.59
N PRO A 17 -72.00 9.42 18.94
CA PRO A 17 -71.15 10.34 19.71
C PRO A 17 -69.89 9.73 20.34
N TYR A 18 -69.47 8.51 19.97
CA TYR A 18 -68.31 7.84 20.58
C TYR A 18 -67.46 7.10 19.55
N GLY A 19 -66.62 7.83 18.82
CA GLY A 19 -65.53 7.29 18.03
C GLY A 19 -64.25 8.05 18.36
N GLN A 20 -63.29 7.40 19.02
CA GLN A 20 -61.97 8.00 19.22
C GLN A 20 -61.26 8.15 17.86
N PRO A 21 -60.58 9.27 17.57
CA PRO A 21 -59.76 9.37 16.38
C PRO A 21 -58.57 8.42 16.52
N ILE A 22 -58.48 7.42 15.63
CA ILE A 22 -57.29 6.59 15.50
C ILE A 22 -56.17 7.49 14.98
N SER A 23 -55.22 7.85 15.85
CA SER A 23 -54.02 8.59 15.48
C SER A 23 -53.14 7.70 14.60
N GLN A 24 -53.04 8.02 13.31
CA GLN A 24 -51.98 7.48 12.47
C GLN A 24 -50.63 7.97 13.01
N PRO A 25 -49.62 7.08 13.19
CA PRO A 25 -48.28 7.52 13.54
C PRO A 25 -47.67 8.35 12.39
N PRO A 26 -46.92 9.42 12.70
CA PRO A 26 -46.37 10.30 11.67
C PRO A 26 -45.34 9.56 10.80
N PRO A 27 -45.20 9.93 9.52
CA PRO A 27 -44.17 9.39 8.64
C PRO A 27 -42.78 9.68 9.22
N THR A 28 -41.91 8.67 9.29
CA THR A 28 -40.50 8.83 9.67
C THR A 28 -39.75 9.59 8.57
N GLY A 29 -39.90 10.91 8.57
CA GLY A 29 -39.09 11.81 7.76
C GLY A 29 -37.71 12.01 8.40
N HIS A 30 -36.65 11.84 7.64
CA HIS A 30 -35.33 12.36 8.00
C HIS A 30 -35.39 13.89 7.95
N TYR A 31 -35.63 14.54 9.08
CA TYR A 31 -35.51 15.98 9.18
C TYR A 31 -34.02 16.37 9.16
N PRO A 32 -33.60 17.35 8.33
CA PRO A 32 -32.25 17.87 8.40
C PRO A 32 -32.00 18.50 9.79
N PRO A 33 -30.76 18.45 10.30
CA PRO A 33 -30.43 19.03 11.60
C PRO A 33 -30.79 20.52 11.65
N ALA A 34 -31.41 20.96 12.76
CA ALA A 34 -31.71 22.37 12.98
C ALA A 34 -30.42 23.20 12.96
N ALA A 35 -30.44 24.34 12.27
CA ALA A 35 -29.29 25.25 12.22
C ALA A 35 -28.96 25.79 13.63
N PRO A 36 -27.67 25.90 13.99
CA PRO A 36 -27.27 26.40 15.29
C PRO A 36 -27.71 27.87 15.50
N PRO A 37 -27.96 28.30 16.76
CA PRO A 37 -28.36 29.66 17.07
C PRO A 37 -27.34 30.70 16.59
N PRO A 38 -27.78 31.88 16.10
CA PRO A 38 -26.89 32.97 15.74
C PRO A 38 -26.00 33.36 16.93
N GLY A 39 -24.68 33.29 16.77
CA GLY A 39 -23.72 33.69 17.80
C GLY A 39 -23.05 32.55 18.58
N TYR A 40 -23.42 31.29 18.35
CA TYR A 40 -22.67 30.16 18.90
C TYR A 40 -21.52 29.77 17.96
N TYR A 41 -20.31 30.23 18.26
CA TYR A 41 -19.09 29.72 17.64
C TYR A 41 -18.53 28.62 18.54
N PRO A 42 -18.43 27.36 18.06
CA PRO A 42 -17.77 26.32 18.85
C PRO A 42 -16.31 26.72 19.11
N PRO A 43 -15.75 26.38 20.29
CA PRO A 43 -14.34 26.59 20.56
C PRO A 43 -13.48 25.99 19.43
N TYR A 44 -12.54 26.77 18.89
CA TYR A 44 -11.64 26.29 17.83
C TYR A 44 -10.76 25.17 18.38
N ALA A 45 -11.16 23.92 18.16
CA ALA A 45 -10.32 22.77 18.40
C ALA A 45 -9.32 22.65 17.24
N PRO A 46 -8.01 22.49 17.49
CA PRO A 46 -7.07 22.20 16.43
C PRO A 46 -7.51 20.93 15.69
N PRO A 47 -7.44 20.92 14.34
CA PRO A 47 -7.85 19.76 13.57
C PRO A 47 -7.02 18.54 14.00
N PRO A 48 -7.64 17.35 14.09
CA PRO A 48 -6.91 16.13 14.42
C PRO A 48 -5.79 15.88 13.40
N PRO A 49 -4.66 15.28 13.81
CA PRO A 49 -3.57 14.93 12.90
C PRO A 49 -4.11 14.10 11.73
N GLN A 50 -4.00 14.61 10.51
CA GLN A 50 -4.43 13.86 9.34
C GLN A 50 -3.36 12.81 9.00
N PRO A 51 -3.78 11.59 8.62
CA PRO A 51 -2.84 10.58 8.14
C PRO A 51 -2.08 11.12 6.92
N PRO A 52 -0.82 10.70 6.71
CA PRO A 52 -0.03 11.14 5.57
C PRO A 52 -0.78 10.90 4.25
N GLY A 53 -0.94 11.95 3.45
CA GLY A 53 -1.61 11.85 2.16
C GLY A 53 -0.87 10.93 1.17
N PRO A 54 -1.57 10.49 0.10
CA PRO A 54 -0.97 9.67 -0.95
C PRO A 54 0.22 10.39 -1.60
N LEU A 55 1.15 9.61 -2.16
CA LEU A 55 2.30 10.16 -2.87
C LEU A 55 1.90 10.77 -4.21
N SER A 56 2.65 11.79 -4.64
CA SER A 56 2.56 12.30 -6.01
C SER A 56 3.16 11.29 -7.01
N PRO A 57 2.74 11.26 -8.28
CA PRO A 57 3.31 10.33 -9.27
C PRO A 57 4.83 10.47 -9.45
N SER A 58 5.38 11.67 -9.28
CA SER A 58 6.83 11.90 -9.32
C SER A 58 7.52 11.28 -8.10
N ASP A 59 6.95 11.44 -6.90
CA ASP A 59 7.52 10.84 -5.69
C ASP A 59 7.43 9.32 -5.73
N GLU A 60 6.33 8.77 -6.25
CA GLU A 60 6.18 7.33 -6.45
C GLU A 60 7.32 6.75 -7.31
N ARG A 61 7.60 7.37 -8.45
CA ARG A 61 8.70 6.97 -9.34
C ARG A 61 10.05 7.11 -8.64
N MET A 62 10.27 8.23 -7.94
CA MET A 62 11.50 8.47 -7.19
C MET A 62 11.75 7.39 -6.13
N TRP A 63 10.78 7.14 -5.26
CA TRP A 63 10.90 6.13 -4.20
C TRP A 63 10.94 4.70 -4.76
N GLY A 64 10.24 4.44 -5.87
CA GLY A 64 10.34 3.19 -6.61
C GLY A 64 11.75 2.93 -7.15
N MET A 65 12.39 3.94 -7.77
CA MET A 65 13.77 3.84 -8.23
C MET A 65 14.75 3.64 -7.06
N LEU A 66 14.61 4.45 -6.01
CA LEU A 66 15.48 4.39 -4.83
C LEU A 66 15.39 3.04 -4.12
N SER A 67 14.25 2.36 -4.21
CA SER A 67 14.09 1.00 -3.69
C SER A 67 15.10 0.01 -4.27
N TYR A 68 15.54 0.21 -5.52
CA TYR A 68 16.58 -0.62 -6.13
C TYR A 68 17.97 -0.01 -6.03
N LEU A 69 18.12 1.30 -6.26
CA LEU A 69 19.45 1.92 -6.33
C LEU A 69 20.15 1.97 -4.97
N LEU A 70 19.40 2.19 -3.88
CA LEU A 70 19.98 2.24 -2.54
C LEU A 70 20.40 0.86 -2.04
N CYS A 71 19.97 -0.22 -2.68
CA CYS A 71 20.44 -1.57 -2.38
C CYS A 71 21.96 -1.73 -2.60
N LEU A 72 22.54 -0.98 -3.54
CA LEU A 72 23.98 -1.02 -3.83
C LEU A 72 24.84 -0.54 -2.64
N ILE A 73 24.26 0.26 -1.75
CA ILE A 73 24.96 0.86 -0.61
C ILE A 73 24.52 0.21 0.70
N ALA A 74 23.22 0.00 0.87
CA ALA A 74 22.62 -0.46 2.13
C ALA A 74 22.01 -1.87 2.06
N GLY A 75 22.17 -2.58 0.94
CA GLY A 75 21.61 -3.92 0.75
C GLY A 75 20.10 -3.96 0.94
N PHE A 76 19.60 -5.04 1.54
CA PHE A 76 18.17 -5.23 1.80
C PHE A 76 17.57 -4.19 2.79
N ILE A 77 18.38 -3.45 3.55
CA ILE A 77 17.90 -2.49 4.54
C ILE A 77 17.20 -1.30 3.86
N ALA A 78 17.74 -0.83 2.74
CA ALA A 78 17.15 0.28 1.99
C ALA A 78 15.70 0.01 1.53
N PRO A 79 15.42 -1.06 0.76
CA PRO A 79 14.05 -1.34 0.33
C PRO A 79 13.15 -1.71 1.51
N LEU A 80 13.69 -2.26 2.62
CA LEU A 80 12.92 -2.51 3.84
C LEU A 80 12.39 -1.23 4.46
N ILE A 81 13.25 -0.21 4.61
CA ILE A 81 12.85 1.09 5.14
C ILE A 81 11.81 1.74 4.22
N ILE A 82 12.08 1.77 2.91
CA ILE A 82 11.15 2.37 1.93
C ILE A 82 9.80 1.65 1.96
N TYR A 83 9.80 0.31 2.04
CA TYR A 83 8.59 -0.48 2.17
C TYR A 83 7.78 -0.05 3.38
N PHE A 84 8.36 0.02 4.57
CA PHE A 84 7.59 0.39 5.77
C PHE A 84 7.14 1.86 5.80
N VAL A 85 7.94 2.78 5.25
CA VAL A 85 7.61 4.22 5.28
C VAL A 85 6.51 4.57 4.27
N TYR A 86 6.52 3.94 3.09
CA TYR A 86 5.67 4.35 1.97
C TYR A 86 4.59 3.35 1.57
N ARG A 87 4.55 2.15 2.15
CA ARG A 87 3.56 1.09 1.83
C ARG A 87 2.10 1.54 1.88
N ASP A 88 1.76 2.40 2.82
CA ASP A 88 0.37 2.82 3.06
C ASP A 88 0.04 4.11 2.26
N ARG A 89 1.05 4.74 1.65
CA ARG A 89 0.92 5.98 0.86
C ARG A 89 0.92 5.74 -0.64
N SER A 90 1.43 4.60 -1.11
CA SER A 90 1.45 4.21 -2.52
C SER A 90 1.51 2.71 -2.70
N ASN A 91 0.54 2.16 -3.43
CA ASN A 91 0.56 0.75 -3.84
C ASN A 91 1.74 0.45 -4.79
N PHE A 92 2.12 1.42 -5.64
CA PHE A 92 3.25 1.27 -6.55
C PHE A 92 4.57 1.16 -5.79
N VAL A 93 4.83 2.07 -4.84
CA VAL A 93 6.05 2.03 -4.03
C VAL A 93 6.05 0.79 -3.14
N ARG A 94 4.90 0.42 -2.57
CA ARG A 94 4.73 -0.82 -1.80
C ARG A 94 5.18 -2.05 -2.60
N ASP A 95 4.69 -2.20 -3.82
CA ASP A 95 5.00 -3.38 -4.63
C ASP A 95 6.43 -3.36 -5.18
N THR A 96 6.93 -2.19 -5.56
CA THR A 96 8.29 -2.01 -6.08
C THR A 96 9.35 -2.26 -4.99
N SER A 97 9.17 -1.66 -3.81
CA SER A 97 10.06 -1.88 -2.66
C SER A 97 10.02 -3.32 -2.15
N LYS A 98 8.86 -3.97 -2.21
CA LYS A 98 8.70 -5.40 -1.89
C LYS A 98 9.46 -6.31 -2.85
N GLU A 99 9.41 -6.05 -4.16
CA GLU A 99 10.19 -6.80 -5.16
C GLU A 99 11.70 -6.58 -4.97
N ALA A 100 12.13 -5.34 -4.77
CA ALA A 100 13.54 -5.02 -4.48
C ALA A 100 14.04 -5.70 -3.19
N LEU A 101 13.21 -5.71 -2.13
CA LEU A 101 13.51 -6.38 -0.87
C LEU A 101 13.66 -7.88 -1.05
N ASN A 102 12.73 -8.53 -1.75
CA ASN A 102 12.79 -9.97 -2.03
C ASN A 102 14.00 -10.34 -2.90
N LEU A 103 14.37 -9.50 -3.88
CA LEU A 103 15.61 -9.66 -4.65
C LEU A 103 16.82 -9.64 -3.72
N GLN A 104 16.93 -8.62 -2.86
CA GLN A 104 18.07 -8.47 -1.97
C GLN A 104 18.17 -9.57 -0.90
N ILE A 105 17.04 -10.02 -0.34
CA ILE A 105 17.03 -11.16 0.59
C ILE A 105 17.44 -12.45 -0.13
N THR A 106 16.92 -12.70 -1.34
CA THR A 106 17.35 -13.84 -2.16
C THR A 106 18.85 -13.74 -2.42
N ALA A 107 19.31 -12.53 -2.77
CA ALA A 107 20.69 -12.28 -3.11
C ALA A 107 21.62 -12.60 -1.93
N ALA A 108 21.25 -12.13 -0.74
CA ALA A 108 21.94 -12.37 0.51
C ALA A 108 21.96 -13.86 0.88
N ILE A 109 20.83 -14.57 0.79
CA ILE A 109 20.76 -16.00 1.14
C ILE A 109 21.70 -16.81 0.24
N VAL A 110 21.65 -16.60 -1.08
CA VAL A 110 22.50 -17.32 -2.04
C VAL A 110 23.97 -16.94 -1.83
N GLY A 111 24.28 -15.66 -1.67
CA GLY A 111 25.66 -15.19 -1.45
C GLY A 111 26.27 -15.73 -0.16
N VAL A 112 25.51 -15.71 0.94
CA VAL A 112 25.91 -16.30 2.23
C VAL A 112 26.12 -17.80 2.08
N THR A 113 25.15 -18.53 1.51
CA THR A 113 25.25 -20.00 1.36
C THR A 113 26.44 -20.40 0.48
N ALA A 114 26.67 -19.70 -0.64
CA ALA A 114 27.81 -19.94 -1.52
C ALA A 114 29.13 -19.63 -0.82
N THR A 115 29.20 -18.53 -0.05
CA THR A 115 30.41 -18.15 0.69
C THR A 115 30.72 -19.15 1.79
N PHE A 116 29.76 -19.51 2.65
CA PHE A 116 30.01 -20.46 3.73
C PHE A 116 30.29 -21.87 3.20
N GLY A 117 29.50 -22.36 2.25
CA GLY A 117 29.70 -23.68 1.66
C GLY A 117 31.09 -23.84 1.04
N LEU A 118 31.52 -22.89 0.21
CA LEU A 118 32.84 -22.97 -0.42
C LEU A 118 33.98 -22.50 0.47
N PHE A 119 33.76 -21.69 1.50
CA PHE A 119 34.82 -21.35 2.46
C PHE A 119 35.31 -22.59 3.21
N PHE A 120 34.39 -23.41 3.75
CA PHE A 120 34.76 -24.63 4.45
C PHE A 120 35.44 -25.64 3.51
N PHE A 121 34.90 -25.85 2.31
CA PHE A 121 35.52 -26.75 1.33
C PHE A 121 36.86 -26.20 0.82
N GLY A 122 36.92 -24.94 0.42
CA GLY A 122 38.09 -24.30 -0.16
C GLY A 122 39.28 -24.24 0.80
N VAL A 123 39.05 -23.93 2.09
CA VAL A 123 40.12 -23.88 3.09
C VAL A 123 40.71 -25.27 3.35
N ILE A 124 39.86 -26.30 3.49
CA ILE A 124 40.31 -27.67 3.70
C ILE A 124 41.18 -28.15 2.53
N PHE A 125 40.72 -27.95 1.29
CA PHE A 125 41.47 -28.37 0.10
C PHE A 125 42.72 -27.52 -0.15
N SER A 126 42.73 -26.25 0.22
CA SER A 126 43.92 -25.39 0.10
C SER A 126 45.06 -25.82 1.02
N ILE A 127 44.75 -26.42 2.17
CA ILE A 127 45.76 -26.96 3.08
C ILE A 127 46.18 -28.37 2.65
N ALA A 128 45.21 -29.23 2.28
CA ALA A 128 45.48 -30.62 1.92
C ALA A 128 46.19 -30.77 0.56
N VAL A 129 45.81 -29.97 -0.44
CA VAL A 129 46.34 -30.01 -1.80
C VAL A 129 46.40 -28.58 -2.39
N PRO A 130 47.47 -27.81 -2.11
CA PRO A 130 47.52 -26.38 -2.41
C PRO A 130 47.24 -26.00 -3.88
N PRO A 131 47.72 -26.72 -4.92
CA PRO A 131 47.39 -26.39 -6.30
C PRO A 131 45.90 -26.51 -6.63
N VAL A 132 45.22 -27.50 -6.05
CA VAL A 132 43.78 -27.72 -6.25
C VAL A 132 42.97 -26.63 -5.52
N GLY A 133 43.39 -26.26 -4.31
CA GLY A 133 42.78 -25.16 -3.56
C GLY A 133 42.83 -23.82 -4.33
N ALA A 134 43.96 -23.50 -4.95
CA ALA A 134 44.12 -22.28 -5.74
C ALA A 134 43.16 -22.22 -6.95
N ILE A 135 42.99 -23.34 -7.67
CA ILE A 135 42.06 -23.42 -8.82
C ILE A 135 40.61 -23.27 -8.34
N MET A 136 40.24 -23.96 -7.26
CA MET A 136 38.90 -23.86 -6.67
C MET A 136 38.56 -22.44 -6.21
N PHE A 137 39.53 -21.76 -5.57
CA PHE A 137 39.37 -20.37 -5.16
C PHE A 137 39.17 -19.44 -6.36
N LEU A 138 39.94 -19.61 -7.44
CA LEU A 138 39.79 -18.82 -8.67
C LEU A 138 38.41 -19.02 -9.31
N VAL A 139 37.95 -20.26 -9.42
CA VAL A 139 36.63 -20.59 -9.98
C VAL A 139 35.52 -19.95 -9.13
N TRP A 140 35.61 -20.07 -7.81
CA TRP A 140 34.66 -19.45 -6.89
C TRP A 140 34.60 -17.93 -7.06
N PHE A 141 35.77 -17.28 -7.12
CA PHE A 141 35.88 -15.84 -7.27
C PHE A 141 35.19 -15.34 -8.55
N ILE A 142 35.41 -16.04 -9.67
CA ILE A 142 34.75 -15.73 -10.95
C ILE A 142 33.23 -15.90 -10.85
N LEU A 143 32.75 -16.97 -10.22
CA LEU A 143 31.32 -17.24 -10.05
C LEU A 143 30.63 -16.18 -9.19
N ILE A 144 31.25 -15.76 -8.07
CA ILE A 144 30.71 -14.70 -7.21
C ILE A 144 30.63 -13.38 -7.96
N ILE A 145 31.68 -12.99 -8.70
CA ILE A 145 31.65 -11.76 -9.50
C ILE A 145 30.53 -11.82 -10.55
N GLY A 146 30.43 -12.92 -11.30
CA GLY A 146 29.37 -13.09 -12.30
C GLY A 146 27.97 -13.01 -11.69
N TYR A 147 27.80 -13.61 -10.50
CA TYR A 147 26.56 -13.55 -9.75
C TYR A 147 26.21 -12.12 -9.28
N GLN A 148 27.17 -11.37 -8.72
CA GLN A 148 26.95 -9.98 -8.30
C GLN A 148 26.57 -9.09 -9.48
N ILE A 149 27.20 -9.29 -10.65
CA ILE A 149 26.84 -8.57 -11.88
C ILE A 149 25.39 -8.87 -12.28
N ALA A 150 24.94 -10.12 -12.17
CA ALA A 150 23.56 -10.49 -12.47
C ALA A 150 22.55 -9.82 -11.52
N VAL A 151 22.84 -9.80 -10.21
CA VAL A 151 22.00 -9.11 -9.21
C VAL A 151 21.89 -7.62 -9.51
N ILE A 152 23.04 -6.95 -9.71
CA ILE A 152 23.08 -5.52 -10.05
C ILE A 152 22.30 -5.24 -11.34
N THR A 153 22.40 -6.12 -12.34
CA THR A 153 21.64 -5.99 -13.59
C THR A 153 20.14 -5.97 -13.33
N PHE A 154 19.62 -6.85 -12.47
CA PHE A 154 18.21 -6.84 -12.09
C PHE A 154 17.81 -5.58 -11.32
N GLU A 155 18.68 -5.05 -10.46
CA GLU A 155 18.43 -3.79 -9.75
C GLU A 155 18.35 -2.60 -10.70
N ILE A 156 19.27 -2.51 -11.67
CA ILE A 156 19.25 -1.45 -12.67
C ILE A 156 18.01 -1.53 -13.56
N ILE A 157 17.63 -2.73 -14.03
CA ILE A 157 16.39 -2.92 -14.79
C ILE A 157 15.18 -2.53 -13.93
N GLY A 158 15.15 -2.96 -12.67
CA GLY A 158 14.11 -2.60 -11.72
C GLY A 158 13.99 -1.09 -11.52
N ALA A 159 15.10 -0.40 -11.31
CA ALA A 159 15.14 1.05 -11.17
C ALA A 159 14.64 1.76 -12.43
N VAL A 160 15.12 1.37 -13.62
CA VAL A 160 14.69 1.97 -14.88
C VAL A 160 13.19 1.76 -15.12
N ARG A 161 12.67 0.56 -14.83
CA ARG A 161 11.24 0.27 -14.92
C ARG A 161 10.42 1.09 -13.91
N ALA A 162 10.93 1.23 -12.69
CA ALA A 162 10.29 2.02 -11.66
C ALA A 162 10.23 3.52 -12.02
N ASN A 163 11.27 4.05 -12.67
CA ASN A 163 11.27 5.42 -13.22
C ASN A 163 10.14 5.63 -14.24
N ASN A 164 9.83 4.59 -15.03
CA ASN A 164 8.73 4.60 -15.99
C ASN A 164 7.36 4.34 -15.33
N GLY A 165 7.30 4.20 -14.00
CA GLY A 165 6.07 3.90 -13.27
C GLY A 165 5.58 2.47 -13.44
N VAL A 166 6.48 1.53 -13.80
CA VAL A 166 6.14 0.12 -14.00
C VAL A 166 6.80 -0.74 -12.94
N VAL A 167 6.01 -1.56 -12.24
CA VAL A 167 6.53 -2.53 -11.26
C VAL A 167 7.26 -3.65 -12.03
N TYR A 168 8.56 -3.76 -11.81
CA TYR A 168 9.36 -4.84 -12.37
C TYR A 168 9.22 -6.11 -11.53
N ARG A 169 8.75 -7.19 -12.14
CA ARG A 169 8.73 -8.51 -11.51
C ARG A 169 10.06 -9.20 -11.80
N VAL A 170 10.90 -9.29 -10.78
CA VAL A 170 12.24 -9.85 -10.95
C VAL A 170 12.11 -11.37 -11.14
N PRO A 171 12.76 -11.96 -12.16
CA PRO A 171 12.82 -13.40 -12.31
C PRO A 171 13.75 -14.00 -11.24
N LEU A 172 13.53 -15.27 -10.89
CA LEU A 172 14.44 -16.06 -10.03
C LEU A 172 14.63 -15.50 -8.60
N ILE A 173 13.63 -14.79 -8.05
CA ILE A 173 13.62 -14.36 -6.64
C ILE A 173 12.71 -15.21 -5.77
N LEU A 174 13.06 -15.33 -4.49
CA LEU A 174 12.19 -15.87 -3.45
C LEU A 174 11.26 -14.76 -2.95
N ARG A 175 9.95 -14.89 -3.19
CA ARG A 175 8.93 -13.93 -2.72
C ARG A 175 8.52 -14.23 -1.27
N LEU A 176 9.40 -13.89 -0.34
CA LEU A 176 9.23 -14.13 1.09
C LEU A 176 8.31 -13.10 1.74
N VAL A 177 8.44 -11.84 1.34
CA VAL A 177 7.57 -10.73 1.78
C VAL A 177 6.38 -10.62 0.83
N LYS A 178 5.16 -10.61 1.38
CA LYS A 178 3.87 -10.59 0.65
C LYS A 178 3.13 -9.27 0.79
#